data_AF-A0A7S1DDN4-F1
#
_entry.id   AF-A0A7S1DDN4-F1
#
_cell.length_a   1.000
_cell.length_b   1.000
_cell.length_c   1.000
_cell.angle_alpha   90.00
_cell.angle_beta   90.00
_cell.angle_gamma   90.00
#
_symmetry.space_group_name_H-M   'P 1'
#
loop_
_entity.id
_entity.type
_entity.pdbx_description
1 polymer ?
#
loop_
_entity_poly.entity_id
_entity_poly.type
_entity_poly.pdbx_seq_one_letter_code
_entity_poly.pdbx_strand_id
1 'polypeptide(L)'
;TTTTAIKDGDKGDDDDIDGLSTVLRQWSCRGRILLLVYPPPGPMAIRTIQSYVSMGPENDTIVYVGEGRGGCNANDELFEYFEQNHQQWILLNVLPVRTQPGNKGYEKLYILQRRTTERS
;
A
#
# COMPACT_ATOMS: atom_id res chain seq x y z
N THR A 1 43.67 49.87 17.47
CA THR A 1 43.10 50.52 16.28
C THR A 1 43.26 49.59 15.10
N THR A 2 42.14 49.10 14.57
CA THR A 2 41.78 48.94 13.15
C THR A 2 40.75 47.81 13.01
N THR A 3 39.55 48.24 12.69
CA THR A 3 38.33 47.50 12.36
C THR A 3 38.43 46.82 11.00
N THR A 4 37.89 45.61 10.84
CA THR A 4 37.23 45.24 9.58
C THR A 4 36.07 44.28 9.87
N ALA A 5 34.87 44.73 9.54
CA ALA A 5 33.63 43.96 9.58
C ALA A 5 33.51 43.13 8.29
N ILE A 6 33.06 41.87 8.40
CA ILE A 6 32.54 41.10 7.27
C ILE A 6 31.02 41.08 7.41
N LYS A 7 30.37 41.57 6.35
CA LYS A 7 28.92 41.73 6.20
C LYS A 7 28.20 40.39 6.14
N ASP A 8 27.02 40.39 6.75
CA ASP A 8 25.92 39.46 6.53
C ASP A 8 25.54 39.32 5.05
N GLY A 9 25.01 38.14 4.73
CA GLY A 9 23.88 38.02 3.82
C GLY A 9 24.19 37.43 2.45
N ASP A 10 24.18 36.11 2.35
CA ASP A 10 23.49 35.42 1.26
C ASP A 10 22.92 34.11 1.83
N LYS A 11 21.64 34.14 2.19
CA LYS A 11 20.86 32.99 2.66
C LYS A 11 19.87 32.70 1.55
N GLY A 12 20.39 32.20 0.43
CA GLY A 12 19.63 31.92 -0.79
C GLY A 12 19.27 30.44 -0.87
N ASP A 13 17.97 30.17 -0.85
CA ASP A 13 17.22 29.22 -1.69
C ASP A 13 17.49 27.70 -1.64
N ASP A 14 18.51 27.20 -0.94
CA ASP A 14 18.80 25.76 -0.90
C ASP A 14 17.81 24.93 -0.03
N ASP A 15 17.21 25.54 1.00
CA ASP A 15 16.27 24.87 1.91
C ASP A 15 14.89 24.58 1.26
N ASP A 16 14.49 25.38 0.26
CA ASP A 16 13.16 25.26 -0.38
C ASP A 16 13.11 24.14 -1.44
N ILE A 17 14.24 23.83 -2.08
CA ILE A 17 14.36 22.74 -3.06
C ILE A 17 14.18 21.38 -2.36
N ASP A 18 14.68 21.23 -1.13
CA ASP A 18 14.66 19.96 -0.40
C ASP A 18 13.24 19.62 0.10
N GLY A 19 12.50 20.63 0.55
CA GLY A 19 11.08 20.50 0.91
C GLY A 19 10.19 20.15 -0.29
N LEU A 20 10.42 20.81 -1.44
CA LEU A 20 9.69 20.51 -2.67
C LEU A 20 9.99 19.08 -3.17
N SER A 21 11.26 18.65 -3.15
CA SER A 21 11.64 17.30 -3.55
C SER A 21 11.02 16.21 -2.65
N THR A 22 10.86 16.52 -1.36
CA THR A 22 10.20 15.64 -0.38
C THR A 22 8.70 15.53 -0.65
N VAL A 23 8.03 16.65 -0.92
CA VAL A 23 6.60 16.66 -1.28
C VAL A 23 6.37 15.97 -2.63
N LEU A 24 7.23 16.20 -3.62
CA LEU A 24 7.18 15.54 -4.92
C LEU A 24 7.44 14.04 -4.79
N ARG A 25 8.31 13.60 -3.87
CA ARG A 25 8.47 12.17 -3.51
C ARG A 25 7.24 11.60 -2.81
N GLN A 26 6.56 12.41 -2.00
CA GLN A 26 5.32 12.02 -1.33
C GLN A 26 4.17 11.88 -2.34
N TRP A 27 4.20 12.65 -3.43
CA TRP A 27 3.21 12.64 -4.51
C TRP A 27 3.58 11.69 -5.65
N SER A 28 4.84 11.27 -5.76
CA SER A 28 5.20 10.16 -6.61
C SER A 28 4.59 8.90 -6.01
N CYS A 29 3.43 8.48 -6.50
CA CYS A 29 2.84 7.19 -6.17
C CYS A 29 3.90 6.13 -6.45
N ARG A 30 4.48 5.61 -5.36
CA ARG A 30 5.65 4.72 -5.36
C ARG A 30 5.22 3.30 -5.73
N GLY A 31 4.40 3.19 -6.78
CA GLY A 31 3.72 1.98 -7.25
C GLY A 31 2.22 2.16 -7.48
N ARG A 32 1.57 1.07 -7.92
CA ARG A 32 0.11 0.98 -8.02
C ARG A 32 -0.47 0.38 -6.75
N ILE A 33 -1.78 0.49 -6.58
CA ILE A 33 -2.53 -0.26 -5.56
C ILE A 33 -3.44 -1.22 -6.31
N LEU A 34 -3.41 -2.50 -5.96
CA LEU A 34 -4.36 -3.48 -6.50
C LEU A 34 -5.64 -3.45 -5.67
N LEU A 35 -6.77 -3.11 -6.30
CA LEU A 35 -8.10 -3.20 -5.70
C LEU A 35 -8.84 -4.44 -6.23
N LEU A 36 -9.11 -5.40 -5.36
CA LEU A 36 -9.89 -6.61 -5.62
C LEU A 36 -11.25 -6.50 -4.93
N VAL A 37 -12.33 -6.58 -5.69
CA VAL A 37 -13.70 -6.33 -5.19
C VAL A 37 -14.59 -7.50 -5.53
N TYR A 38 -15.09 -8.21 -4.49
CA TYR A 38 -15.94 -9.39 -4.60
C TYR A 38 -15.47 -10.39 -5.67
N PRO A 39 -14.19 -10.82 -5.67
CA PRO A 39 -13.74 -11.77 -6.68
C PRO A 39 -14.55 -13.07 -6.56
N PRO A 40 -15.02 -13.64 -7.70
CA PRO A 40 -15.70 -14.92 -7.69
C PRO A 40 -14.76 -16.02 -7.17
N PRO A 41 -15.33 -17.14 -6.68
CA PRO A 41 -14.52 -18.28 -6.29
C PRO A 41 -13.71 -18.81 -7.47
N GLY A 42 -12.45 -19.14 -7.20
CA GLY A 42 -11.51 -19.69 -8.17
C GLY A 42 -10.19 -18.92 -8.27
N PRO A 43 -9.34 -19.26 -9.24
CA PRO A 43 -7.94 -18.84 -9.27
C PRO A 43 -7.73 -17.39 -9.73
N MET A 44 -8.78 -16.65 -10.04
CA MET A 44 -8.68 -15.29 -10.59
C MET A 44 -7.99 -14.33 -9.61
N ALA A 45 -8.40 -14.35 -8.34
CA ALA A 45 -7.86 -13.45 -7.32
C ALA A 45 -6.34 -13.65 -7.14
N ILE A 46 -5.91 -14.91 -6.97
CA ILE A 46 -4.49 -15.23 -6.77
C ILE A 46 -3.65 -14.92 -8.02
N ARG A 47 -4.13 -15.27 -9.22
CA ARG A 47 -3.43 -14.93 -10.48
C ARG A 47 -3.29 -13.43 -10.68
N THR A 48 -4.31 -12.66 -10.28
CA THR A 48 -4.28 -11.19 -10.35
C THR A 48 -3.23 -10.62 -9.42
N ILE A 49 -3.14 -11.11 -8.18
CA ILE A 49 -2.12 -10.68 -7.21
C ILE A 49 -0.72 -11.04 -7.70
N GLN A 50 -0.51 -12.26 -8.16
CA GLN A 50 0.79 -12.70 -8.66
C GLN A 50 1.22 -11.86 -9.87
N SER A 51 0.30 -11.58 -10.79
CA SER A 51 0.56 -10.71 -11.94
C SER A 51 0.93 -9.30 -11.49
N TYR A 52 0.13 -8.70 -10.60
CA TYR A 52 0.39 -7.38 -10.03
C TYR A 52 1.77 -7.27 -9.37
N VAL A 53 2.14 -8.24 -8.52
CA VAL A 53 3.44 -8.29 -7.86
C VAL A 53 4.59 -8.48 -8.86
N SER A 54 4.38 -9.27 -9.92
CA SER A 54 5.40 -9.52 -10.94
C SER A 54 5.76 -8.30 -11.78
N MET A 55 4.88 -7.29 -11.82
CA MET A 55 5.12 -6.08 -12.62
C MET A 55 6.15 -5.14 -12.00
N GLY A 56 6.49 -5.30 -10.72
CA GLY A 56 7.55 -4.51 -10.09
C GLY A 56 7.48 -4.50 -8.55
N PRO A 57 8.62 -4.30 -7.86
CA PRO A 57 8.71 -4.30 -6.41
C PRO A 57 7.96 -3.15 -5.73
N GLU A 58 7.65 -2.09 -6.48
CA GLU A 58 6.86 -0.94 -6.05
C GLU A 58 5.37 -1.29 -5.87
N ASN A 59 4.90 -2.39 -6.47
CA ASN A 59 3.53 -2.89 -6.36
C ASN A 59 3.34 -3.65 -5.04
N ASP A 60 3.28 -2.90 -3.94
CA ASP A 60 3.32 -3.44 -2.58
C ASP A 60 1.97 -3.45 -1.86
N THR A 61 0.94 -2.76 -2.37
CA THR A 61 -0.31 -2.57 -1.64
C THR A 61 -1.49 -3.28 -2.33
N ILE A 62 -2.26 -4.04 -1.54
CA ILE A 62 -3.48 -4.72 -1.99
C ILE A 62 -4.64 -4.28 -1.10
N VAL A 63 -5.75 -3.91 -1.74
CA VAL A 63 -7.04 -3.69 -1.09
C VAL A 63 -7.97 -4.80 -1.54
N TYR A 64 -8.40 -5.65 -0.62
CA TYR A 64 -9.34 -6.73 -0.87
C TYR A 64 -10.68 -6.42 -0.20
N VAL A 65 -11.77 -6.43 -0.98
CA VAL A 65 -13.13 -6.25 -0.51
C VAL A 65 -13.90 -7.55 -0.73
N GLY A 66 -14.34 -8.17 0.36
CA GLY A 66 -15.06 -9.43 0.33
C GLY A 66 -15.13 -10.06 1.72
N GLU A 67 -15.60 -11.30 1.77
CA GLU A 67 -15.60 -12.11 2.99
C GLU A 67 -14.17 -12.60 3.34
N GLY A 68 -13.96 -12.90 4.63
CA GLY A 68 -12.73 -13.56 5.06
C GLY A 68 -12.64 -15.02 4.59
N ARG A 69 -11.60 -15.72 5.04
CA ARG A 69 -11.42 -17.15 4.76
C ARG A 69 -12.68 -17.95 5.12
N GLY A 70 -13.09 -18.85 4.23
CA GLY A 70 -14.31 -19.66 4.37
C GLY A 70 -15.60 -18.96 3.92
N GLY A 71 -15.52 -17.73 3.39
CA GLY A 71 -16.65 -17.03 2.76
C GLY A 71 -16.86 -17.37 1.29
N CYS A 72 -17.72 -16.61 0.60
CA CYS A 72 -18.07 -16.86 -0.80
C CYS A 72 -17.14 -16.17 -1.83
N ASN A 73 -16.20 -15.33 -1.37
CA ASN A 73 -15.29 -14.59 -2.24
C ASN A 73 -13.90 -15.22 -2.27
N ALA A 74 -13.30 -15.21 -3.46
CA ALA A 74 -12.03 -15.89 -3.76
C ALA A 74 -12.05 -17.39 -3.39
N ASN A 75 -10.88 -18.00 -3.22
CA ASN A 75 -10.71 -19.40 -2.83
C ASN A 75 -9.66 -19.53 -1.72
N ASP A 76 -9.59 -20.71 -1.10
CA ASP A 76 -8.63 -20.99 -0.02
C ASP A 76 -7.17 -20.73 -0.43
N GLU A 77 -6.82 -20.98 -1.70
CA GLU A 77 -5.48 -20.74 -2.24
C GLU A 77 -5.02 -19.27 -2.09
N LEU A 78 -5.94 -18.31 -2.18
CA LEU A 78 -5.63 -16.90 -1.96
C LEU A 78 -5.19 -16.65 -0.51
N PHE A 79 -5.95 -17.18 0.45
CA PHE A 79 -5.67 -16.98 1.86
C PHE A 79 -4.42 -17.73 2.29
N GLU A 80 -4.23 -18.94 1.77
CA GLU A 80 -2.99 -19.72 1.93
C GLU A 80 -1.77 -18.98 1.37
N TYR A 81 -1.90 -18.29 0.24
CA TYR A 81 -0.81 -17.47 -0.28
C TYR A 81 -0.39 -16.39 0.71
N PHE A 82 -1.33 -15.69 1.34
CA PHE A 82 -1.00 -14.67 2.35
C PHE A 82 -0.41 -15.30 3.62
N GLU A 83 -0.95 -16.42 4.09
CA GLU A 83 -0.46 -17.14 5.27
C GLU A 83 0.96 -17.68 5.06
N GLN A 84 1.23 -18.32 3.92
CA GLN A 84 2.56 -18.84 3.57
C GLN A 84 3.58 -17.70 3.40
N ASN A 85 3.12 -16.52 2.98
CA ASN A 85 3.95 -15.33 2.78
C ASN A 85 3.75 -14.26 3.88
N HIS A 86 3.34 -14.65 5.09
CA HIS A 86 3.04 -13.72 6.20
C HIS A 86 4.24 -12.85 6.63
N GLN A 87 5.47 -13.29 6.35
CA GLN A 87 6.67 -12.48 6.57
C GLN A 87 6.80 -11.35 5.55
N GLN A 88 6.20 -11.51 4.36
CA GLN A 88 6.19 -10.53 3.29
C GLN A 88 4.94 -9.66 3.34
N TRP A 89 3.75 -10.21 3.63
CA TRP A 89 2.49 -9.47 3.65
C TRP A 89 2.04 -9.17 5.08
N ILE A 90 1.78 -7.89 5.36
CA ILE A 90 1.20 -7.43 6.62
C ILE A 90 -0.23 -6.98 6.34
N LEU A 91 -1.18 -7.49 7.12
CA LEU A 91 -2.53 -6.91 7.18
C LEU A 91 -2.46 -5.60 7.98
N LEU A 92 -2.55 -4.47 7.29
CA LEU A 92 -2.47 -3.14 7.91
C LEU A 92 -3.77 -2.72 8.56
N ASN A 93 -4.90 -2.98 7.90
CA ASN A 93 -6.20 -2.53 8.38
C ASN A 93 -7.33 -3.44 7.89
N VAL A 94 -8.40 -3.46 8.68
CA VAL A 94 -9.67 -4.10 8.34
C VAL A 94 -10.78 -3.11 8.62
N LEU A 95 -11.42 -2.62 7.57
CA LEU A 95 -12.49 -1.65 7.65
C LEU A 95 -13.84 -2.33 7.41
N PRO A 96 -14.89 -1.94 8.15
CA PRO A 96 -16.24 -2.42 7.87
C PRO A 96 -16.72 -1.88 6.52
N VAL A 97 -17.33 -2.75 5.71
CA VAL A 97 -18.07 -2.32 4.52
C VAL A 97 -19.52 -2.07 4.94
N ARG A 98 -20.11 -0.97 4.48
CA ARG A 98 -21.51 -0.66 4.81
C ARG A 98 -22.41 -1.71 4.19
N THR A 99 -23.03 -2.54 5.03
CA THR A 99 -23.98 -3.56 4.61
C THR A 99 -25.32 -2.93 4.25
N GLN A 100 -26.10 -3.62 3.41
CA GLN A 100 -27.48 -3.23 3.12
C GLN A 100 -28.35 -3.29 4.40
N PRO A 101 -29.49 -2.57 4.43
CA PRO A 101 -30.42 -2.63 5.55
C PRO A 101 -30.79 -4.08 5.88
N GLY A 102 -30.56 -4.50 7.13
CA GLY A 102 -30.76 -5.88 7.57
C GLY A 102 -29.48 -6.61 8.00
N ASN A 103 -28.30 -6.01 7.82
CA ASN A 103 -27.02 -6.46 8.40
C ASN A 103 -26.60 -7.89 8.01
N LYS A 104 -26.97 -8.33 6.80
CA LYS A 104 -26.75 -9.71 6.30
C LYS A 104 -25.43 -9.90 5.53
N GLY A 105 -24.43 -9.06 5.78
CA GLY A 105 -23.14 -9.11 5.09
C GLY A 105 -21.98 -9.37 6.04
N TYR A 106 -21.06 -10.25 5.66
CA TYR A 106 -19.82 -10.52 6.38
C TYR A 106 -18.61 -9.85 5.73
N GLU A 107 -18.85 -9.00 4.73
CA GLU A 107 -17.81 -8.41 3.91
C GLU A 107 -17.10 -7.27 4.63
N LYS A 108 -15.79 -7.23 4.40
CA LYS A 108 -14.89 -6.23 4.96
C LYS A 108 -13.94 -5.78 3.86
N LEU A 109 -13.31 -4.64 4.11
CA LEU A 109 -12.21 -4.14 3.32
C LEU A 109 -10.92 -4.42 4.09
N TYR A 110 -10.03 -5.20 3.48
CA TYR A 110 -8.73 -5.58 4.02
C TYR A 110 -7.66 -4.82 3.25
N ILE A 111 -6.77 -4.15 3.97
CA ILE A 111 -5.60 -3.49 3.39
C ILE A 111 -4.39 -4.32 3.76
N LEU A 112 -3.73 -4.91 2.76
CA LEU A 112 -2.49 -5.63 2.92
C LEU A 112 -1.35 -4.84 2.27
N GLN A 113 -0.22 -4.78 2.94
CA GLN A 113 1.00 -4.18 2.40
C GLN A 113 2.15 -5.18 2.49
N ARG A 114 2.91 -5.25 1.40
CA ARG A 114 4.13 -6.03 1.32
C ARG A 114 5.26 -5.27 2.00
N ARG A 115 6.04 -5.94 2.85
CA ARG A 115 7.28 -5.41 3.41
C ARG A 115 8.23 -5.12 2.27
N THR A 116 8.48 -3.85 2.01
CA THR A 116 9.60 -3.43 1.19
C THR A 116 10.86 -3.68 2.02
N THR A 117 11.77 -4.52 1.52
CA THR A 117 13.10 -4.60 2.09
C THR A 117 13.77 -3.27 1.77
N GLU A 118 13.82 -2.36 2.73
CA GLU A 118 14.76 -1.24 2.64
C GLU A 118 16.14 -1.85 2.43
N ARG A 119 16.79 -1.50 1.33
CA ARG A 119 18.21 -1.80 1.15
C ARG A 119 18.92 -1.02 2.24
N SER A 120 19.34 -1.72 3.28
CA SER A 120 20.36 -1.28 4.23
C SER A 120 21.68 -1.00 3.52
#